data_AF-A0A434FDF0-F1
#
_entry.id   AF-A0A434FDF0-F1
#
_cell.length_a   1.000
_cell.length_b   1.000
_cell.length_c   1.000
_cell.angle_alpha   90.00
_cell.angle_beta   90.00
_cell.angle_gamma   90.00
#
_symmetry.space_group_name_H-M   'P 1'
#
loop_
_entity.id
_entity.type
_entity.pdbx_description
1 polymer ?
#
loop_
_entity_poly.entity_id
_entity_poly.type
_entity_poly.pdbx_seq_one_letter_code
_entity_poly.pdbx_strand_id
1 'polypeptide(L)'
;MSVRIAVIADDFTGGLFVASNLEKLGIPVFYVCDTAVLHEAADGEVLVIATRLRFMPPARAVAALDGLTTMLDEIGVEHIFYKYCSTFDSTDEGN
;
A
#
# COMPACT_ATOMS: atom_id res chain seq x y z
N MET A 1 -2.62 21.74 -1.66
CA MET A 1 -3.22 20.39 -1.68
C MET A 1 -2.20 19.46 -1.04
N SER A 2 -2.72 18.50 -0.28
CA SER A 2 -2.02 17.83 0.81
C SER A 2 -0.95 16.85 0.34
N VAL A 3 0.10 16.73 1.17
CA VAL A 3 0.98 15.56 1.21
C VAL A 3 0.12 14.30 1.25
N ARG A 4 0.05 13.57 0.13
CA ARG A 4 -0.66 12.28 0.06
C ARG A 4 0.31 11.16 0.42
N ILE A 5 -0.03 10.42 1.48
CA ILE A 5 0.72 9.24 1.93
C ILE A 5 0.02 8.00 1.36
N ALA A 6 0.80 7.10 0.75
CA ALA A 6 0.36 5.76 0.39
C ALA A 6 1.15 4.70 1.15
N VAL A 7 0.44 3.76 1.75
CA VAL A 7 1.00 2.55 2.34
C VAL A 7 0.75 1.41 1.38
N ILE A 8 1.80 0.76 0.89
CA ILE A 8 1.70 -0.46 0.10
C ILE A 8 1.96 -1.62 1.05
N ALA A 9 0.94 -2.40 1.36
CA ALA A 9 1.05 -3.58 2.21
C ALA A 9 1.20 -4.85 1.36
N ASP A 10 2.16 -5.70 1.73
CA ASP A 10 2.47 -6.97 1.05
C ASP A 10 1.40 -8.06 1.27
N ASP A 11 0.52 -7.87 2.24
CA ASP A 11 -0.65 -8.69 2.54
C ASP A 11 -1.89 -7.87 2.97
N PHE A 12 -3.05 -8.52 3.02
CA PHE A 12 -4.30 -7.90 3.48
C PHE A 12 -4.33 -7.65 4.99
N THR A 13 -3.85 -8.59 5.79
CA THR A 13 -3.96 -8.49 7.25
C THR A 13 -3.08 -7.36 7.80
N GLY A 14 -1.85 -7.23 7.31
CA GLY A 14 -0.94 -6.17 7.66
C GLY A 14 -1.41 -4.81 7.16
N GLY A 15 -2.02 -4.74 5.97
CA GLY A 15 -2.68 -3.53 5.47
C GLY A 15 -3.81 -3.08 6.40
N LEU A 16 -4.75 -3.97 6.73
CA LEU A 16 -5.87 -3.66 7.61
C LEU A 16 -5.40 -3.24 9.02
N PHE A 17 -4.32 -3.83 9.52
CA PHE A 17 -3.70 -3.41 10.78
C PHE A 17 -3.21 -1.96 10.73
N VAL A 18 -2.52 -1.55 9.66
CA VAL A 18 -2.09 -0.15 9.49
C VAL A 18 -3.29 0.79 9.40
N ALA A 19 -4.26 0.46 8.55
CA ALA A 19 -5.48 1.24 8.39
C ALA A 19 -6.20 1.46 9.74
N SER A 20 -6.39 0.39 10.52
CA SER A 20 -7.03 0.45 11.82
C SER A 20 -6.28 1.34 12.83
N ASN A 21 -4.94 1.36 12.81
CA ASN A 21 -4.17 2.20 13.71
C ASN A 21 -4.23 3.68 13.31
N LEU A 22 -4.24 4.00 12.02
CA LEU A 22 -4.39 5.37 11.52
C LEU A 22 -5.77 5.93 11.85
N GLU A 23 -6.83 5.16 11.60
CA GLU A 23 -8.22 5.53 11.96
C GLU A 23 -8.38 5.79 13.47
N LYS A 24 -7.75 4.98 14.32
CA LYS A 24 -7.73 5.21 15.78
C LYS A 24 -7.08 6.54 16.19
N LEU A 25 -6.18 7.06 15.36
CA LEU A 25 -5.54 8.36 15.55
C LEU A 25 -6.33 9.51 14.90
N GLY A 26 -7.50 9.23 14.33
CA GLY A 26 -8.32 10.21 13.61
C GLY A 26 -7.79 10.58 12.22
N ILE A 27 -6.91 9.75 11.66
CA ILE A 27 -6.39 9.91 10.29
C ILE A 27 -7.26 9.06 9.37
N PRO A 28 -8.01 9.68 8.43
CA PRO A 28 -8.91 8.94 7.55
C PRO A 28 -8.10 8.10 6.56
N VAL A 29 -8.57 6.88 6.31
CA VAL A 29 -7.91 5.90 5.45
C VAL A 29 -8.84 5.42 4.35
N PHE A 30 -8.34 5.46 3.11
CA PHE A 30 -8.94 4.73 2.00
C PHE A 30 -8.23 3.38 1.84
N TYR A 31 -8.90 2.32 2.26
CA TYR A 31 -8.37 0.95 2.19
C TYR A 31 -8.68 0.30 0.84
N VAL A 32 -7.64 0.04 0.06
CA VAL A 32 -7.72 -0.34 -1.35
C VAL A 32 -7.30 -1.79 -1.53
N CYS A 33 -8.21 -2.63 -1.99
CA CYS A 33 -7.94 -4.03 -2.38
C CYS A 33 -7.87 -4.23 -3.90
N ASP A 34 -8.39 -3.27 -4.67
CA ASP A 34 -8.36 -3.25 -6.14
C ASP A 34 -7.80 -1.90 -6.58
N THR A 35 -6.71 -1.89 -7.33
CA THR A 35 -6.05 -0.65 -7.75
C THR A 35 -6.92 0.17 -8.72
N ALA A 36 -7.96 -0.42 -9.32
CA ALA A 36 -8.88 0.30 -10.19
C ALA A 36 -9.60 1.46 -9.47
N VAL A 37 -9.79 1.38 -8.15
CA VAL A 37 -10.51 2.41 -7.38
C VAL A 37 -9.59 3.49 -6.80
N LEU A 38 -8.27 3.47 -7.08
CA LEU A 38 -7.32 4.42 -6.49
C LEU A 38 -7.69 5.89 -6.74
N HIS A 39 -8.34 6.19 -7.86
CA HIS A 39 -8.78 7.53 -8.24
C HIS A 39 -10.01 8.03 -7.47
N GLU A 40 -10.67 7.16 -6.70
CA GLU A 40 -11.86 7.49 -5.88
C GLU A 40 -11.47 8.08 -4.50
N ALA A 41 -10.20 8.08 -4.15
CA ALA A 41 -9.70 8.58 -2.87
C ALA A 41 -10.01 10.08 -2.68
N ALA A 42 -10.52 10.43 -1.50
CA ALA A 42 -10.83 11.80 -1.14
C ALA A 42 -9.58 12.57 -0.66
N ASP A 43 -9.64 13.89 -0.75
CA ASP A 43 -8.60 14.76 -0.22
C ASP A 43 -8.42 14.55 1.29
N GLY A 44 -7.17 14.32 1.71
CA GLY A 44 -6.82 14.12 3.12
C GLY A 44 -6.81 12.67 3.60
N GLU A 45 -7.23 11.70 2.77
CA GLU A 45 -7.14 10.28 3.10
C GLU A 45 -5.71 9.74 2.89
N VAL A 46 -5.29 8.84 3.78
CA VAL A 46 -4.12 7.98 3.56
C VAL A 46 -4.57 6.78 2.74
N LEU A 47 -3.90 6.52 1.62
CA LEU A 47 -4.13 5.32 0.82
C LEU A 47 -3.48 4.13 1.51
N VAL A 48 -4.23 3.08 1.85
CA VAL A 48 -3.65 1.81 2.31
C VAL A 48 -3.99 0.73 1.30
N ILE A 49 -3.01 0.35 0.50
CA ILE A 49 -3.15 -0.54 -0.65
C ILE A 49 -2.70 -1.94 -0.22
N ALA A 50 -3.66 -2.83 -0.07
CA ALA A 50 -3.42 -4.21 0.33
C ALA A 50 -3.20 -5.09 -0.89
N THR A 51 -2.04 -5.73 -0.94
CA THR A 51 -1.63 -6.59 -2.06
C THR A 51 -1.40 -8.03 -1.59
N ARG A 52 -0.89 -8.87 -2.49
CA ARG A 52 -0.41 -10.23 -2.17
C ARG A 52 1.08 -10.41 -2.51
N LEU A 53 1.84 -9.31 -2.55
CA LEU A 53 3.22 -9.29 -3.06
C LEU A 53 4.14 -10.27 -2.33
N ARG A 54 3.92 -10.51 -1.03
CA ARG A 54 4.69 -11.48 -0.23
C ARG A 54 4.71 -12.89 -0.83
N PHE A 55 3.61 -13.29 -1.47
CA PHE A 55 3.43 -14.66 -1.97
C PHE A 55 3.69 -14.78 -3.47
N MET A 56 4.04 -13.69 -4.15
CA MET A 56 4.27 -13.67 -5.58
C MET A 56 5.73 -14.03 -5.90
N PRO A 57 6.01 -14.65 -7.06
CA PRO A 57 7.38 -14.78 -7.54
C PRO A 57 8.08 -13.41 -7.54
N PRO A 58 9.35 -13.30 -7.10
CA PRO A 58 10.03 -12.02 -6.89
C PRO A 58 9.94 -11.06 -8.08
N ALA A 59 10.27 -11.54 -9.28
CA ALA A 59 10.19 -10.73 -10.50
C ALA A 59 8.77 -10.23 -10.82
N ARG A 60 7.72 -11.00 -10.48
CA ARG A 60 6.33 -10.57 -10.66
C ARG A 60 5.90 -9.55 -9.61
N ALA A 61 6.41 -9.69 -8.38
CA ALA A 61 6.13 -8.74 -7.31
C ALA A 61 6.76 -7.37 -7.62
N VAL A 62 8.01 -7.35 -8.08
CA VAL A 62 8.68 -6.11 -8.51
C VAL A 62 7.91 -5.45 -9.66
N ALA A 63 7.56 -6.19 -10.71
CA ALA A 63 6.79 -5.63 -11.82
C ALA A 63 5.40 -5.11 -11.40
N ALA A 64 4.74 -5.78 -10.46
CA ALA A 64 3.48 -5.30 -9.89
C ALA A 64 3.68 -4.03 -9.04
N LEU A 65 4.79 -3.94 -8.30
CA LEU A 65 5.15 -2.76 -7.53
C LEU A 65 5.46 -1.56 -8.45
N ASP A 66 6.21 -1.77 -9.53
CA ASP A 66 6.53 -0.72 -10.52
C ASP A 66 5.26 -0.14 -11.17
N GLY A 67 4.31 -1.02 -11.53
CA GLY A 67 3.01 -0.59 -12.05
C GLY A 67 2.20 0.19 -11.02
N LEU A 68 2.24 -0.25 -9.75
CA LEU A 68 1.56 0.44 -8.67
C LEU A 68 2.17 1.81 -8.38
N THR A 69 3.50 1.92 -8.29
CA THR A 69 4.16 3.21 -8.06
C THR A 69 3.90 4.18 -9.20
N THR A 70 3.85 3.71 -10.45
CA THR A 70 3.47 4.54 -11.60
C THR A 70 2.06 5.12 -11.43
N MET A 71 1.07 4.30 -11.02
CA MET A 71 -0.29 4.80 -10.77
C MET A 71 -0.33 5.81 -9.60
N LEU A 72 0.47 5.59 -8.56
CA LEU A 72 0.53 6.51 -7.41
C LEU A 72 1.19 7.85 -7.78
N ASP A 73 2.19 7.83 -8.65
CA ASP A 73 2.81 9.04 -9.19
C ASP A 73 1.79 9.85 -10.03
N GLU A 74 0.99 9.19 -10.86
CA GLU A 74 -0.08 9.83 -11.66
C GLU A 74 -1.16 10.46 -10.77
N ILE A 75 -1.47 9.84 -9.64
CA ILE A 75 -2.41 10.38 -8.66
C ILE A 75 -1.78 11.53 -7.88
N GLY A 76 -0.46 11.66 -7.84
CA GLY A 76 0.25 12.71 -7.09
C GLY A 76 0.39 12.37 -5.61
N VAL A 77 0.78 11.14 -5.31
CA VAL A 77 1.25 10.70 -3.98
C VAL A 77 2.64 11.27 -3.73
N GLU A 78 2.89 11.82 -2.53
CA GLU A 78 4.17 12.44 -2.19
C GLU A 78 5.07 11.52 -1.38
N HIS A 79 4.47 10.60 -0.61
CA HIS A 79 5.20 9.67 0.25
C HIS A 79 4.64 8.26 0.12
N ILE A 80 5.54 7.30 -0.08
CA ILE A 80 5.21 5.88 -0.14
C ILE A 80 5.89 5.17 1.03
N PHE A 81 5.11 4.39 1.77
CA PHE A 81 5.59 3.49 2.81
C PHE A 81 5.30 2.04 2.42
N TYR A 82 6.35 1.23 2.27
CA TYR A 82 6.19 -0.20 2.00
C TYR A 82 6.10 -0.97 3.32
N LYS A 83 4.93 -1.55 3.58
CA LYS A 83 4.62 -2.32 4.79
C LYS A 83 4.76 -3.82 4.52
N TYR A 84 5.68 -4.44 5.24
CA TYR A 84 5.90 -5.90 5.29
C TYR A 84 5.69 -6.45 6.69
N CYS A 85 5.70 -7.79 6.85
CA CYS A 85 5.45 -8.43 8.15
C CYS A 85 6.44 -7.99 9.24
N SER A 86 5.97 -7.83 10.48
CA SER A 86 6.81 -7.43 11.62
C SER A 86 7.91 -8.44 11.96
N THR A 87 7.71 -9.69 11.61
CA THR A 87 8.65 -10.80 11.79
C THR A 87 9.56 -11.00 10.58
N PHE A 88 9.53 -10.09 9.61
CA PHE A 88 10.34 -10.13 8.39
C PHE A 88 10.12 -11.40 7.54
N ASP A 89 8.87 -11.88 7.50
CA ASP A 89 8.43 -13.03 6.70
C ASP A 89 8.88 -12.87 5.23
N SER A 90 9.89 -13.63 4.86
CA SER A 90 10.55 -13.60 3.55
C SER A 90 11.37 -14.89 3.36
N THR A 91 12.00 -15.05 2.20
CA THR A 91 12.99 -16.11 1.94
C THR A 91 14.27 -15.50 1.39
N ASP A 92 15.33 -16.30 1.20
CA ASP A 92 16.56 -15.86 0.52
C ASP A 92 16.31 -15.37 -0.92
N GLU A 93 15.21 -15.82 -1.54
CA GLU A 93 14.78 -15.38 -2.87
C GLU A 93 13.84 -14.16 -2.82
N GLY A 94 13.40 -13.75 -1.62
CA GLY A 94 12.33 -12.79 -1.41
C GLY A 94 10.93 -13.43 -1.32
N ASN A 95 9.87 -12.62 -1.23
CA ASN A 95 9.91 -11.19 -0.88
C ASN A 95 9.63 -10.97 0.59
#